data_AF-A0A9P8F201-F1
#
_entry.id   AF-A0A9P8F201-F1
#
_cell.length_a   1.000
_cell.length_b   1.000
_cell.length_c   1.000
_cell.angle_alpha   90.00
_cell.angle_beta   90.00
_cell.angle_gamma   90.00
#
_symmetry.space_group_name_H-M   'P 1'
#
loop_
_entity.id
_entity.type
_entity.pdbx_description
1 polymer ?
#
loop_
_entity_poly.entity_id
_entity_poly.type
_entity_poly.pdbx_seq_one_letter_code
_entity_poly.pdbx_strand_id
1 'polypeptide(L)'
;MSSSVQRFLGRRDRRSKSLPDAGAFGGLFVPEEKKKLEKEDEKRVKAILARLQKYGITTFNEANVSYALQATNSAGNGDEAMRLLLLFEDTYEGLVKTYDPSTKLLGAENRNGVTCYLDALLFAMFARLDSFEAMLYNSFDDLPRKKLAGLLRLWVNMLRSGRLITRDITKHLQDSLA
;
A
#
# COMPACT_ATOMS: atom_id res chain seq x y z
N MET A 1 -62.93 -8.15 14.87
CA MET A 1 -62.17 -8.18 16.13
C MET A 1 -60.83 -8.88 15.88
N SER A 2 -59.74 -8.22 16.30
CA SER A 2 -58.32 -8.67 16.37
C SER A 2 -57.68 -9.30 15.12
N SER A 3 -56.86 -8.62 14.32
CA SER A 3 -55.53 -8.03 14.63
C SER A 3 -54.63 -8.98 15.41
N SER A 4 -53.60 -9.56 14.76
CA SER A 4 -52.26 -9.84 15.32
C SER A 4 -51.28 -10.51 14.32
N VAL A 5 -51.13 -10.03 13.08
CA VAL A 5 -49.92 -10.32 12.27
C VAL A 5 -49.54 -9.10 11.41
N GLN A 6 -49.48 -7.94 12.05
CA GLN A 6 -48.86 -6.72 11.50
C GLN A 6 -48.08 -6.08 12.64
N ARG A 7 -46.82 -6.49 12.81
CA ARG A 7 -45.76 -5.76 13.53
C ARG A 7 -44.52 -6.64 13.56
N PHE A 8 -43.75 -6.64 12.49
CA PHE A 8 -42.28 -6.73 12.56
C PHE A 8 -41.69 -6.14 11.27
N LEU A 9 -42.14 -4.93 10.92
CA LEU A 9 -41.34 -4.02 10.14
C LEU A 9 -40.42 -3.27 11.10
N GLY A 10 -39.14 -3.21 10.74
CA GLY A 10 -38.28 -2.10 11.13
C GLY A 10 -37.19 -2.45 12.14
N ARG A 11 -36.02 -2.82 11.63
CA ARG A 11 -34.80 -2.06 11.95
C ARG A 11 -33.63 -2.51 11.08
N ARG A 12 -33.21 -1.56 10.24
CA ARG A 12 -31.84 -1.37 9.75
C ARG A 12 -31.33 -2.45 8.81
N ASP A 13 -31.82 -2.40 7.58
CA ASP A 13 -30.84 -2.34 6.50
C ASP A 13 -30.08 -1.01 6.66
N ARG A 14 -28.96 -1.09 7.38
CA ARG A 14 -27.96 -0.04 7.34
C ARG A 14 -27.58 0.05 5.86
N ARG A 15 -28.02 1.13 5.19
CA ARG A 15 -27.35 1.66 4.00
C ARG A 15 -25.88 1.31 4.15
N SER A 16 -25.34 0.53 3.21
CA SER A 16 -23.90 0.40 3.07
C SER A 16 -23.36 1.82 3.17
N LYS A 17 -22.71 2.12 4.30
CA LYS A 17 -21.93 3.35 4.36
C LYS A 17 -20.97 3.15 3.22
N SER A 18 -21.09 3.96 2.17
CA SER A 18 -20.01 4.13 1.22
C SER A 18 -18.75 4.25 2.08
N LEU A 19 -17.87 3.25 1.96
CA LEU A 19 -16.58 3.31 2.60
C LEU A 19 -16.02 4.68 2.18
N PRO A 20 -15.58 5.53 3.14
CA PRO A 20 -14.93 6.77 2.76
C PRO A 20 -13.85 6.41 1.75
N ASP A 21 -13.81 7.14 0.63
CA ASP A 21 -12.86 6.96 -0.48
C ASP A 21 -11.57 6.30 0.02
N ALA A 22 -11.48 4.99 -0.15
CA ALA A 22 -10.49 4.19 0.56
C ALA A 22 -9.08 4.45 0.01
N GLY A 23 -8.94 5.33 -0.98
CA GLY A 23 -7.71 5.60 -1.70
C GLY A 23 -7.23 4.39 -2.50
N ALA A 24 -6.01 4.50 -3.02
CA ALA A 24 -5.30 3.39 -3.65
C ALA A 24 -5.23 2.16 -2.71
N PHE A 25 -5.14 0.95 -3.28
CA PHE A 25 -4.97 -0.30 -2.53
C PHE A 25 -6.08 -0.66 -1.51
N GLY A 26 -7.25 0.00 -1.57
CA GLY A 26 -8.40 -0.34 -0.73
C GLY A 26 -8.16 -0.09 0.75
N GLY A 27 -7.60 1.08 1.07
CA GLY A 27 -7.32 1.54 2.43
C GLY A 27 -5.94 1.17 2.97
N LEU A 28 -5.07 0.58 2.15
CA LEU A 28 -3.66 0.35 2.52
C LEU A 28 -2.86 1.64 2.27
N PHE A 29 -1.78 1.83 3.03
CA PHE A 29 -0.91 3.02 2.94
C PHE A 29 -1.63 4.33 3.24
N VAL A 30 -2.39 4.33 4.33
CA VAL A 30 -2.94 5.52 4.98
C VAL A 30 -2.49 5.49 6.45
N PRO A 31 -2.33 6.64 7.13
CA PRO A 31 -1.90 6.65 8.53
C PRO A 31 -2.86 5.87 9.43
N GLU A 32 -2.33 5.00 10.31
CA GLU A 32 -3.15 4.27 11.30
C GLU A 32 -3.84 5.26 12.27
N GLU A 33 -3.17 6.37 12.60
CA GLU A 33 -3.73 7.44 13.42
C GLU A 33 -3.91 8.73 12.59
N LYS A 34 -5.14 9.28 12.61
CA LYS A 34 -5.42 10.61 12.08
C LYS A 34 -4.88 11.68 13.03
N LYS A 35 -3.55 11.84 13.07
CA LYS A 35 -2.95 13.02 13.69
C LYS A 35 -3.27 14.24 12.84
N LYS A 36 -3.61 15.34 13.50
CA LYS A 36 -3.83 16.61 12.82
C LYS A 36 -2.50 17.04 12.21
N LEU A 37 -2.46 17.14 10.89
CA LEU A 37 -1.28 17.60 10.16
C LEU A 37 -0.91 19.01 10.60
N GLU A 38 0.38 19.29 10.70
CA GLU A 38 0.85 20.65 10.91
C GLU A 38 0.63 21.50 9.64
N LYS A 39 0.55 22.83 9.78
CA LYS A 39 0.33 23.72 8.62
C LYS A 39 1.39 23.53 7.52
N GLU A 40 2.60 23.14 7.88
CA GLU A 40 3.66 22.82 6.93
C GLU A 40 3.37 21.52 6.18
N ASP A 41 2.93 20.48 6.88
CA ASP A 41 2.51 19.20 6.27
C ASP A 41 1.36 19.38 5.29
N GLU A 42 0.35 20.18 5.64
CA GLU A 42 -0.78 20.46 4.75
C GLU A 42 -0.33 21.10 3.42
N LYS A 43 0.66 21.99 3.46
CA LYS A 43 1.24 22.59 2.25
C LYS A 43 2.00 21.56 1.43
N ARG A 44 2.77 20.67 2.10
CA ARG A 44 3.53 19.60 1.44
C ARG A 44 2.62 18.58 0.78
N VAL A 45 1.55 18.18 1.44
CA VAL A 45 0.52 17.28 0.88
C VAL A 45 -0.05 17.87 -0.41
N LYS A 46 -0.47 19.14 -0.39
CA LYS A 46 -0.99 19.83 -1.59
C LYS A 46 0.04 19.94 -2.71
N ALA A 47 1.30 20.23 -2.37
CA ALA A 47 2.37 20.33 -3.36
C ALA A 47 2.66 18.98 -4.05
N ILE A 48 2.68 17.89 -3.29
CA ILE A 48 2.86 16.53 -3.83
C ILE A 48 1.66 16.12 -4.69
N LEU A 49 0.43 16.36 -4.24
CA LEU A 49 -0.77 16.06 -5.05
C LEU A 49 -0.77 16.82 -6.38
N ALA A 50 -0.42 18.10 -6.36
CA ALA A 50 -0.29 18.88 -7.59
C ALA A 50 0.81 18.34 -8.52
N ARG A 51 1.92 17.83 -7.99
CA ARG A 51 2.97 17.17 -8.78
C ARG A 51 2.47 15.85 -9.38
N LEU A 52 1.79 15.01 -8.60
CA LEU A 52 1.20 13.76 -9.09
C LEU A 52 0.21 14.01 -10.24
N GLN A 53 -0.67 15.00 -10.10
CA GLN A 53 -1.60 15.39 -11.16
C GLN A 53 -0.88 15.85 -12.44
N LYS A 54 0.25 16.55 -12.34
CA LYS A 54 1.06 16.92 -13.52
C LYS A 54 1.66 15.72 -14.25
N TYR A 55 1.88 14.60 -13.54
CA TYR A 55 2.27 13.32 -14.14
C TYR A 55 1.07 12.48 -14.61
N GLY A 56 -0.16 12.98 -14.47
CA GLY A 56 -1.38 12.25 -14.82
C GLY A 56 -1.84 11.24 -13.76
N ILE A 57 -1.22 11.23 -12.57
CA ILE A 57 -1.52 10.28 -11.50
C ILE A 57 -2.64 10.84 -10.63
N THR A 58 -3.78 10.16 -10.61
CA THR A 58 -4.97 10.52 -9.80
C THR A 58 -5.36 9.45 -8.78
N THR A 59 -4.57 8.38 -8.66
CA THR A 59 -4.83 7.20 -7.83
C THR A 59 -4.76 7.50 -6.33
N PHE A 60 -4.03 8.55 -5.93
CA PHE A 60 -3.75 8.86 -4.53
C PHE A 60 -4.52 10.08 -4.02
N ASN A 61 -4.96 9.99 -2.76
CA ASN A 61 -5.57 11.11 -2.03
C ASN A 61 -4.63 11.65 -0.93
N GLU A 62 -5.10 12.67 -0.18
CA GLU A 62 -4.33 13.31 0.89
C GLU A 62 -3.83 12.33 1.96
N ALA A 63 -4.61 11.28 2.26
CA ALA A 63 -4.23 10.29 3.26
C ALA A 63 -3.04 9.46 2.78
N ASN A 64 -3.02 9.05 1.50
CA ASN A 64 -1.88 8.33 0.93
C ASN A 64 -0.60 9.18 0.95
N VAL A 65 -0.71 10.46 0.61
CA VAL A 65 0.43 11.38 0.64
C VAL A 65 0.93 11.61 2.07
N SER A 66 0.01 11.73 3.03
CA SER A 66 0.35 11.87 4.45
C SER A 66 1.09 10.63 4.98
N TYR A 67 0.64 9.43 4.60
CA TYR A 67 1.34 8.19 4.92
C TYR A 67 2.75 8.20 4.33
N ALA A 68 2.91 8.55 3.05
CA ALA A 68 4.22 8.56 2.41
C ALA A 68 5.20 9.55 3.06
N LEU A 69 4.71 10.73 3.48
CA LEU A 69 5.51 11.70 4.23
C LEU A 69 5.98 11.14 5.58
N GLN A 70 5.10 10.45 6.31
CA GLN A 70 5.44 9.81 7.59
C GLN A 70 6.43 8.65 7.40
N ALA A 71 6.14 7.75 6.45
CA ALA A 71 6.95 6.56 6.18
C ALA A 71 8.39 6.88 5.75
N THR A 72 8.59 8.04 5.13
CA THR A 72 9.91 8.46 4.63
C THR A 72 10.63 9.42 5.57
N ASN A 73 10.02 9.80 6.70
CA ASN A 73 10.50 10.90 7.55
C ASN A 73 10.90 12.13 6.71
N SER A 74 10.14 12.43 5.65
CA SER A 74 10.54 13.41 4.64
C SER A 74 10.69 14.78 5.28
N ALA A 75 11.93 15.22 5.47
CA ALA A 75 12.26 16.61 5.76
C ALA A 75 12.38 17.39 4.44
N GLY A 76 11.98 18.67 4.44
CA GLY A 76 12.06 19.51 3.24
C GLY A 76 10.91 19.28 2.25
N ASN A 77 11.22 19.24 0.95
CA ASN A 77 10.26 19.35 -0.15
C ASN A 77 9.41 18.09 -0.46
N GLY A 78 9.61 17.01 0.31
CA GLY A 78 8.83 15.77 0.15
C GLY A 78 9.23 14.89 -1.03
N ASP A 79 10.43 15.04 -1.58
CA ASP A 79 10.88 14.24 -2.73
C ASP A 79 10.91 12.73 -2.43
N GLU A 80 11.25 12.33 -1.21
CA GLU A 80 11.28 10.91 -0.87
C GLU A 80 9.88 10.30 -0.76
N ALA A 81 8.93 11.06 -0.21
CA ALA A 81 7.52 10.71 -0.24
C ALA A 81 7.00 10.61 -1.69
N MET A 82 7.40 11.54 -2.56
CA MET A 82 7.06 11.48 -3.99
C MET A 82 7.61 10.21 -4.65
N ARG A 83 8.88 9.86 -4.40
CA ARG A 83 9.48 8.62 -4.94
C ARG A 83 8.75 7.37 -4.44
N LEU A 84 8.32 7.35 -3.18
CA LEU A 84 7.54 6.25 -2.63
C LEU A 84 6.16 6.15 -3.31
N LEU A 85 5.48 7.28 -3.53
CA LEU A 85 4.18 7.31 -4.22
C LEU A 85 4.28 6.87 -5.68
N LEU A 86 5.36 7.23 -6.39
CA LEU A 86 5.62 6.73 -7.74
C LEU A 86 5.85 5.22 -7.75
N LEU A 87 6.55 4.68 -6.75
CA LEU A 87 6.72 3.23 -6.60
C LEU A 87 5.39 2.52 -6.33
N PHE A 88 4.51 3.15 -5.55
CA PHE A 88 3.16 2.66 -5.31
C PHE A 88 2.32 2.67 -6.58
N GLU A 89 2.45 3.71 -7.41
CA GLU A 89 1.74 3.78 -8.70
C GLU A 89 2.19 2.66 -9.63
N ASP A 90 3.51 2.50 -9.81
CA ASP A 90 4.07 1.41 -10.62
C ASP A 90 3.52 0.06 -10.16
N THR A 91 3.48 -0.15 -8.84
CA THR A 91 2.93 -1.37 -8.25
C THR A 91 1.44 -1.53 -8.51
N TYR A 92 0.67 -0.44 -8.40
CA TYR A 92 -0.79 -0.42 -8.64
C TYR A 92 -1.11 -0.81 -10.09
N GLU A 93 -0.35 -0.27 -11.04
CA GLU A 93 -0.43 -0.56 -12.47
C GLU A 93 0.09 -1.96 -12.86
N GLY A 94 0.62 -2.73 -11.91
CA GLY A 94 1.11 -4.09 -12.18
C GLY A 94 2.54 -4.16 -12.69
N LEU A 95 3.29 -3.07 -12.61
CA LEU A 95 4.69 -3.04 -13.01
C LEU A 95 5.57 -3.67 -11.93
N VAL A 96 6.52 -4.47 -12.38
CA VAL A 96 7.59 -5.04 -11.54
C VAL A 96 8.92 -4.47 -12.03
N LYS A 97 9.69 -3.87 -11.12
CA LYS A 97 11.03 -3.35 -11.41
C LYS A 97 11.95 -4.51 -11.77
N THR A 98 12.77 -4.33 -12.80
CA THR A 98 13.81 -5.29 -13.16
C THR A 98 14.95 -5.26 -12.13
N TYR A 99 15.69 -6.36 -12.02
CA TYR A 99 16.91 -6.38 -11.22
C TYR A 99 18.00 -5.52 -11.87
N ASP A 100 18.61 -4.64 -11.10
CA ASP A 100 19.79 -3.85 -11.48
C ASP A 100 20.97 -4.25 -10.59
N PRO A 101 22.05 -4.86 -11.14
CA PRO A 101 23.24 -5.24 -10.38
C PRO A 101 23.95 -4.08 -9.67
N SER A 102 23.74 -2.84 -10.12
CA SER A 102 24.31 -1.64 -9.48
C SER A 102 23.53 -1.21 -8.23
N THR A 103 22.31 -1.73 -8.05
CA THR A 103 21.45 -1.39 -6.91
C THR A 103 21.77 -2.27 -5.70
N LYS A 104 22.10 -1.63 -4.58
CA LYS A 104 22.26 -2.32 -3.29
C LYS A 104 20.89 -2.72 -2.74
N LEU A 105 20.63 -4.02 -2.68
CA LEU A 105 19.40 -4.56 -2.08
C LEU A 105 19.47 -4.48 -0.55
N LEU A 106 18.61 -3.66 0.06
CA LEU A 106 18.61 -3.47 1.53
C LEU A 106 17.85 -4.56 2.29
N GLY A 107 16.92 -5.26 1.62
CA GLY A 107 16.07 -6.28 2.27
C GLY A 107 14.98 -5.67 3.16
N ALA A 108 14.46 -6.48 4.08
CA ALA A 108 13.42 -6.06 5.01
C ALA A 108 13.93 -5.87 6.45
N GLU A 109 13.32 -4.93 7.15
CA GLU A 109 13.51 -4.77 8.59
C GLU A 109 12.98 -6.00 9.34
N ASN A 110 13.81 -6.58 10.19
CA ASN A 110 13.39 -7.70 11.02
C ASN A 110 12.32 -7.26 12.03
N ARG A 111 11.09 -7.74 11.85
CA ARG A 111 9.99 -7.51 12.80
C ARG A 111 10.08 -8.49 13.98
N ASN A 112 10.89 -8.14 14.98
CA ASN A 112 11.02 -8.85 16.27
C ASN A 112 11.30 -10.36 16.16
N GLY A 113 11.97 -10.82 15.10
CA GLY A 113 12.28 -12.23 14.87
C GLY A 113 11.12 -13.07 14.29
N VAL A 114 9.97 -12.47 13.98
CA VAL A 114 8.75 -13.21 13.58
C VAL A 114 8.60 -13.34 12.07
N THR A 115 9.27 -12.50 11.27
CA THR A 115 9.01 -12.40 9.81
C THR A 115 10.22 -12.76 8.95
N CYS A 116 11.33 -13.19 9.55
CA CYS A 116 12.55 -13.53 8.82
C CYS A 116 12.35 -14.69 7.82
N TYR A 117 11.43 -15.61 8.10
CA TYR A 117 11.09 -16.69 7.17
C TYR A 117 10.43 -16.15 5.89
N LEU A 118 9.61 -15.11 5.99
CA LEU A 118 9.01 -14.44 4.83
C LEU A 118 10.07 -13.68 4.04
N ASP A 119 10.88 -12.87 4.73
CA ASP A 119 11.94 -12.09 4.10
C ASP A 119 12.93 -12.98 3.33
N ALA A 120 13.45 -14.03 3.98
CA ALA A 120 14.38 -14.96 3.35
C ALA A 120 13.77 -15.67 2.13
N LEU A 121 12.51 -16.11 2.23
CA LEU A 121 11.80 -16.77 1.13
C LEU A 121 11.61 -15.82 -0.07
N LEU A 122 11.07 -14.63 0.18
CA LEU A 122 10.80 -13.65 -0.87
C LEU A 122 12.10 -13.12 -1.49
N PHE A 123 13.14 -12.92 -0.68
CA PHE A 123 14.45 -12.55 -1.17
C PHE A 123 15.02 -13.63 -2.10
N ALA A 124 14.98 -14.90 -1.68
CA ALA A 124 15.45 -16.01 -2.51
C ALA A 124 14.66 -16.16 -3.83
N MET A 125 13.34 -15.95 -3.78
CA MET A 125 12.47 -16.05 -4.96
C MET A 125 12.62 -14.87 -5.93
N PHE A 126 12.75 -13.64 -5.41
CA PHE A 126 12.52 -12.45 -6.24
C PHE A 126 13.71 -11.47 -6.32
N ALA A 127 14.78 -11.66 -5.55
CA ALA A 127 15.93 -10.74 -5.61
C ALA A 127 16.57 -10.73 -7.01
N ARG A 128 16.78 -11.91 -7.60
CA ARG A 128 17.49 -12.07 -8.88
C ARG A 128 16.92 -13.14 -9.82
N LEU A 129 15.95 -13.93 -9.36
CA LEU A 129 15.39 -15.02 -10.16
C LEU A 129 14.08 -14.57 -10.81
N ASP A 130 14.02 -14.67 -12.14
CA ASP A 130 12.82 -14.32 -12.90
C ASP A 130 11.82 -15.48 -12.93
N SER A 131 12.25 -16.69 -12.54
CA SER A 131 11.44 -17.91 -12.57
C SER A 131 10.15 -17.83 -11.76
N PHE A 132 10.10 -16.96 -10.75
CA PHE A 132 8.93 -16.76 -9.91
C PHE A 132 8.10 -15.53 -10.32
N GLU A 133 8.60 -14.66 -11.20
CA GLU A 133 7.94 -13.40 -11.55
C GLU A 133 6.58 -13.59 -12.19
N ALA A 134 6.39 -14.67 -12.95
CA ALA A 134 5.10 -15.02 -13.54
C ALA A 134 3.96 -15.01 -12.49
N MET A 135 4.26 -15.37 -11.24
CA MET A 135 3.28 -15.35 -10.16
C MET A 135 2.80 -13.94 -9.78
N LEU A 136 3.60 -12.90 -10.02
CA LEU A 136 3.29 -11.50 -9.69
C LEU A 136 2.31 -10.87 -10.70
N TYR A 137 2.23 -11.42 -11.91
CA TYR A 137 1.37 -10.95 -13.00
C TYR A 137 0.00 -11.65 -13.04
N ASN A 138 -0.24 -12.60 -12.14
CA ASN A 138 -1.51 -13.31 -12.09
C ASN A 138 -2.66 -12.35 -11.76
N SER A 139 -3.74 -12.42 -12.56
CA SER A 139 -5.01 -11.79 -12.25
C SER A 139 -5.87 -12.72 -11.40
N PHE A 140 -6.41 -12.19 -10.31
CA PHE A 140 -7.36 -12.88 -9.45
C PHE A 140 -8.71 -12.19 -9.54
N ASP A 141 -9.81 -12.88 -9.24
CA ASP A 141 -11.16 -12.28 -9.29
C ASP A 141 -11.58 -11.69 -7.93
N ASP A 142 -11.10 -12.28 -6.83
CA ASP A 142 -11.41 -11.86 -5.47
C ASP A 142 -10.44 -10.82 -4.91
N LEU A 143 -10.97 -10.00 -4.01
CA LEU A 143 -10.23 -8.90 -3.39
C LEU A 143 -9.04 -9.35 -2.50
N PRO A 144 -9.15 -10.41 -1.67
CA PRO A 144 -8.02 -10.87 -0.85
C PRO A 144 -6.78 -11.22 -1.67
N ARG A 145 -6.92 -12.06 -2.72
CA ARG A 145 -5.78 -12.43 -3.56
C ARG A 145 -5.25 -11.26 -4.39
N LYS A 146 -6.11 -10.35 -4.87
CA LYS A 146 -5.68 -9.09 -5.50
C LYS A 146 -4.81 -8.25 -4.56
N LYS A 147 -5.21 -8.10 -3.30
CA LYS A 147 -4.45 -7.36 -2.28
C LYS A 147 -3.10 -8.01 -2.02
N LEU A 148 -3.07 -9.33 -1.80
CA LEU A 148 -1.83 -10.08 -1.60
C LEU A 148 -0.87 -9.94 -2.80
N ALA A 149 -1.38 -10.09 -4.02
CA ALA A 149 -0.58 -9.92 -5.23
C ALA A 149 0.01 -8.50 -5.36
N GLY A 150 -0.77 -7.47 -5.02
CA GLY A 150 -0.28 -6.08 -4.97
C GLY A 150 0.81 -5.86 -3.93
N LEU A 151 0.66 -6.45 -2.74
CA LEU A 151 1.67 -6.37 -1.67
C LEU A 151 2.97 -7.12 -2.01
N LEU A 152 2.87 -8.28 -2.68
CA LEU A 152 4.03 -9.01 -3.18
C LEU A 152 4.77 -8.18 -4.24
N ARG A 153 4.04 -7.59 -5.21
CA ARG A 153 4.64 -6.67 -6.19
C ARG A 153 5.32 -5.49 -5.51
N LEU A 154 4.68 -4.88 -4.50
CA LEU A 154 5.27 -3.77 -3.75
C LEU A 154 6.59 -4.19 -3.09
N TRP A 155 6.57 -5.33 -2.40
CA TRP A 155 7.71 -5.86 -1.67
C TRP A 155 8.91 -6.06 -2.62
N VAL A 156 8.66 -6.67 -3.80
CA VAL A 156 9.69 -6.88 -4.84
C VAL A 156 10.18 -5.54 -5.41
N ASN A 157 9.29 -4.60 -5.68
CA ASN A 157 9.64 -3.28 -6.21
C ASN A 157 10.48 -2.47 -5.21
N MET A 158 10.18 -2.55 -3.91
CA MET A 158 11.00 -1.95 -2.86
C MET A 158 12.39 -2.60 -2.81
N LEU A 159 12.44 -3.94 -2.82
CA LEU A 159 13.71 -4.68 -2.81
C LEU A 159 14.61 -4.25 -3.96
N ARG A 160 14.09 -4.32 -5.20
CA ARG A 160 14.86 -4.09 -6.44
C ARG A 160 15.17 -2.61 -6.70
N SER A 161 14.46 -1.68 -6.06
CA SER A 161 14.84 -0.26 -6.04
C SER A 161 15.84 0.09 -4.93
N GLY A 162 16.33 -0.91 -4.18
CA GLY A 162 17.26 -0.70 -3.09
C GLY A 162 16.65 0.04 -1.89
N ARG A 163 15.32 0.04 -1.79
CA ARG A 163 14.59 0.66 -0.67
C ARG A 163 14.48 -0.35 0.47
N LEU A 164 14.74 0.10 1.70
CA LEU A 164 14.50 -0.70 2.89
C LEU A 164 13.01 -0.99 3.03
N ILE A 165 12.66 -2.26 3.19
CA ILE A 165 11.26 -2.68 3.39
C ILE A 165 10.95 -2.59 4.87
N THR A 166 10.11 -1.63 5.23
CA THR A 166 9.79 -1.30 6.62
C THR A 166 8.87 -2.33 7.26
N ARG A 167 8.88 -2.39 8.59
CA ARG A 167 8.09 -3.36 9.37
C ARG A 167 6.60 -3.34 9.10
N ASP A 168 6.02 -2.20 8.76
CA ASP A 168 4.60 -2.04 8.45
C ASP A 168 4.23 -2.69 7.10
N ILE A 169 5.08 -2.57 6.09
CA ILE A 169 4.91 -3.27 4.80
C ILE A 169 4.92 -4.79 5.02
N THR A 170 5.92 -5.29 5.74
CA THR A 170 6.02 -6.73 6.06
C THR A 170 4.84 -7.19 6.93
N LYS A 171 4.32 -6.35 7.83
CA LYS A 171 3.11 -6.63 8.60
C LYS A 171 1.89 -6.74 7.68
N HIS A 172 1.67 -5.79 6.77
CA HIS A 172 0.56 -5.87 5.82
C HIS A 172 0.63 -7.14 4.96
N LEU A 173 1.83 -7.52 4.53
CA LEU A 173 2.03 -8.76 3.78
C LEU A 173 1.68 -10.00 4.62
N GLN A 174 2.16 -10.06 5.86
CA GLN A 174 1.85 -11.15 6.79
C GLN A 174 0.35 -11.23 7.09
N ASP A 175 -0.29 -10.10 7.37
CA ASP A 175 -1.73 -10.01 7.66
C ASP A 175 -2.57 -10.43 6.45
N SER A 176 -2.06 -10.31 5.22
CA SER A 176 -2.74 -10.71 3.99
C SER A 176 -2.62 -12.21 3.67
N LEU A 177 -1.74 -12.93 4.37
CA LEU A 177 -1.57 -14.37 4.24
C LEU A 177 -2.43 -15.17 5.24
N ALA A 178 -2.96 -14.52 6.27
CA ALA A 178 -3.77 -15.12 7.33
C ALA A 178 -5.27 -15.05 7.00
#